data_AF-X8GT69-F1
#
_entry.id   AF-X8GT69-F1
#
_cell.length_a   1.000
_cell.length_b   1.000
_cell.length_c   1.000
_cell.angle_alpha   90.00
_cell.angle_beta   90.00
_cell.angle_gamma   90.00
#
_symmetry.space_group_name_H-M   'P 1'
#
loop_
_entity.id
_entity.type
_entity.pdbx_description
1 polymer ?
#
loop_
_entity_poly.entity_id
_entity_poly.type
_entity_poly.pdbx_seq_one_letter_code
_entity_poly.pdbx_strand_id
1 'polypeptide(L)'
;MEEGKQNFFEEDVTEQKTSDSELDSELESEKTEPTKDAELEGENPESGEADSGIAEDDKEGSESSEPIEDDQTETKTAPPPVFDQTAERDAQEGKTFFGKYRKFIVPIIAVLIVLIVGAGVKSFIDAQPVRLSKELKVEFEGYDGYGTVKYNKSKLDEKIMEVSYKKAGLPLNQAKHLESGSGNYLKIAAAEVMRNNVSYGFDKTDHLKNGDKVVFTVVCEGDKKAFVSETKEYTVKGLKEFQQISLEDLQKEYPIQFIGYNKFGSVQYDSTIYDINANLDGSLANDTAVKVGIRKDALEDLAKQGKKLQDDTNEIVVRVSGLKEVTEISGLKDMFDAANTYMQAKTKNDDYRTYQVEKQKDYIKFSPSGSRSEKGDEGSVSARTVYKVTETVKYFLSDNPSTKTYFTYFGCENMKVVDERAILKTDSYGYTSVGSQWANLESIQAELKSSGFAEYTAQQ
;
A
#
# COMPACT_ATOMS: atom_id res chain seq x y z
N MET A 1 -43.18 -35.27 12.76
CA MET A 1 -43.63 -35.00 11.38
C MET A 1 -42.40 -34.72 10.51
N GLU A 2 -41.61 -35.70 10.03
CA GLU A 2 -41.91 -37.11 9.72
C GLU A 2 -43.09 -37.26 8.73
N GLU A 3 -43.03 -38.10 7.70
CA GLU A 3 -42.06 -39.14 7.30
C GLU A 3 -41.64 -38.92 5.82
N GLY A 4 -40.64 -39.59 5.22
CA GLY A 4 -39.66 -40.55 5.72
C GLY A 4 -38.74 -40.99 4.57
N LYS A 5 -37.47 -41.35 4.85
CA LYS A 5 -36.56 -41.96 3.88
C LYS A 5 -36.61 -43.48 4.03
N GLN A 6 -36.75 -44.22 2.93
CA GLN A 6 -36.60 -45.67 2.94
C GLN A 6 -35.16 -46.05 2.55
N ASN A 7 -34.46 -46.69 3.47
CA ASN A 7 -33.26 -47.47 3.15
C ASN A 7 -33.70 -48.83 2.59
N PHE A 8 -32.85 -49.47 1.79
CA PHE A 8 -32.98 -50.90 1.47
C PHE A 8 -31.65 -51.62 1.73
N PHE A 9 -31.74 -52.95 1.89
CA PHE A 9 -30.74 -53.76 2.57
C PHE A 9 -29.48 -54.09 1.76
N GLU A 10 -28.42 -54.39 2.50
CA GLU A 10 -27.25 -55.16 2.04
C GLU A 10 -27.67 -56.61 1.74
N GLU A 11 -26.99 -57.28 0.80
CA GLU A 11 -27.12 -58.73 0.61
C GLU A 11 -25.72 -59.34 0.48
N ASP A 12 -25.54 -60.51 1.10
CA ASP A 12 -24.25 -61.10 1.46
C ASP A 12 -23.68 -61.98 0.33
N VAL A 13 -22.38 -61.85 0.03
CA VAL A 13 -21.68 -62.70 -0.93
C VAL A 13 -20.29 -63.08 -0.40
N THR A 14 -20.25 -64.18 0.35
CA THR A 14 -19.02 -64.91 0.61
C THR A 14 -18.59 -65.71 -0.63
N GLU A 15 -17.32 -65.65 -1.04
CA GLU A 15 -16.46 -66.85 -1.00
C GLU A 15 -14.96 -66.60 -1.28
N GLN A 16 -14.15 -67.41 -0.56
CA GLN A 16 -12.82 -67.96 -0.91
C GLN A 16 -11.68 -67.06 -1.44
N LYS A 17 -10.81 -66.70 -0.48
CA LYS A 17 -9.34 -66.66 -0.60
C LYS A 17 -8.71 -67.53 -1.71
N THR A 18 -7.76 -66.93 -2.42
CA THR A 18 -6.43 -67.55 -2.68
C THR A 18 -5.34 -66.55 -2.33
N SER A 19 -4.29 -66.99 -1.64
CA SER A 19 -3.11 -66.18 -1.35
C SER A 19 -2.19 -66.08 -2.58
N ASP A 20 -1.43 -64.99 -2.71
CA ASP A 20 0.01 -65.03 -2.42
C ASP A 20 0.67 -63.62 -2.39
N SER A 21 1.80 -63.60 -1.69
CA SER A 21 2.87 -62.59 -1.52
C SER A 21 3.19 -61.69 -2.75
N GLU A 22 3.78 -60.49 -2.63
CA GLU A 22 4.58 -59.91 -1.52
C GLU A 22 4.75 -58.36 -1.67
N LEU A 23 5.43 -57.73 -0.69
CA LEU A 23 6.01 -56.36 -0.71
C LEU A 23 5.08 -55.12 -0.64
N ASP A 24 4.85 -54.66 0.60
CA ASP A 24 4.88 -53.23 0.99
C ASP A 24 5.79 -53.17 2.24
N SER A 25 6.82 -52.32 2.37
CA SER A 25 6.94 -50.85 2.28
C SER A 25 6.69 -50.15 3.63
N GLU A 26 7.45 -49.09 3.90
CA GLU A 26 7.73 -48.61 5.26
C GLU A 26 6.70 -47.60 5.78
N LEU A 27 6.41 -47.64 7.09
CA LEU A 27 5.43 -46.77 7.74
C LEU A 27 5.90 -46.36 9.15
N GLU A 28 6.73 -45.32 9.23
CA GLU A 28 6.99 -44.63 10.50
C GLU A 28 5.78 -43.78 10.91
N SER A 29 5.43 -43.80 12.19
CA SER A 29 4.27 -43.09 12.74
C SER A 29 4.68 -42.14 13.88
N GLU A 30 4.71 -40.83 13.59
CA GLU A 30 5.17 -39.84 14.58
C GLU A 30 4.07 -39.42 15.56
N LYS A 31 4.02 -40.18 16.66
CA LYS A 31 3.62 -39.84 18.02
C LYS A 31 3.16 -38.38 18.31
N THR A 32 1.91 -38.22 18.76
CA THR A 32 1.39 -37.01 19.42
C THR A 32 1.18 -37.22 20.92
N GLU A 33 1.70 -36.34 21.79
CA GLU A 33 1.21 -36.13 23.18
C GLU A 33 1.48 -34.68 23.68
N PRO A 34 0.82 -34.18 24.75
CA PRO A 34 0.65 -32.74 24.98
C PRO A 34 1.21 -32.16 26.30
N THR A 35 1.40 -30.83 26.32
CA THR A 35 1.52 -29.95 27.52
C THR A 35 0.91 -28.59 27.18
N LYS A 36 -0.15 -28.11 27.86
CA LYS A 36 -0.24 -27.57 29.24
C LYS A 36 0.12 -26.09 29.41
N ASP A 37 -0.93 -25.31 29.63
CA ASP A 37 -1.10 -24.28 30.68
C ASP A 37 0.05 -23.32 31.00
N ALA A 38 -0.17 -22.03 30.70
CA ALA A 38 0.40 -20.90 31.44
C ALA A 38 -0.60 -19.73 31.44
N GLU A 39 -1.06 -19.32 32.62
CA GLU A 39 -1.79 -18.07 32.82
C GLU A 39 -0.81 -16.88 32.76
N LEU A 40 -1.26 -15.73 32.24
CA LEU A 40 -0.88 -14.41 32.76
C LEU A 40 -1.88 -13.33 32.29
N GLU A 41 -1.90 -12.21 33.02
CA GLU A 41 -2.99 -11.25 33.03
C GLU A 41 -3.00 -10.31 31.82
N GLY A 42 -4.19 -9.92 31.37
CA GLY A 42 -4.39 -8.87 30.37
C GLY A 42 -5.17 -7.69 30.96
N GLU A 43 -4.47 -6.61 31.33
CA GLU A 43 -5.11 -5.36 31.72
C GLU A 43 -5.67 -4.61 30.50
N ASN A 44 -6.86 -4.02 30.67
CA ASN A 44 -7.57 -3.26 29.66
C ASN A 44 -7.54 -1.75 29.96
N PRO A 45 -7.11 -0.89 29.02
CA PRO A 45 -7.40 0.53 29.05
C PRO A 45 -8.56 0.86 28.10
N GLU A 46 -9.76 0.99 28.67
CA GLU A 46 -10.96 1.50 28.00
C GLU A 46 -10.82 2.99 27.69
N SER A 47 -10.74 3.38 26.41
CA SER A 47 -10.56 4.77 25.99
C SER A 47 -11.88 5.53 25.94
N GLY A 48 -12.29 6.11 27.07
CA GLY A 48 -13.42 7.03 27.12
C GLY A 48 -13.10 8.40 26.50
N GLU A 49 -13.81 8.79 25.44
CA GLU A 49 -13.77 10.15 24.91
C GLU A 49 -14.53 11.12 25.84
N ALA A 50 -13.91 12.25 26.18
CA ALA A 50 -14.51 13.29 27.01
C ALA A 50 -14.76 14.56 26.20
N ASP A 51 -16.04 14.90 26.03
CA ASP A 51 -16.50 16.15 25.44
C ASP A 51 -15.98 17.38 26.22
N SER A 52 -15.57 18.42 25.49
CA SER A 52 -15.21 19.72 26.04
C SER A 52 -15.36 20.86 25.02
N GLY A 53 -16.57 21.06 24.51
CA GLY A 53 -16.92 22.31 23.83
C GLY A 53 -16.98 23.51 24.80
N ILE A 54 -16.43 24.66 24.39
CA ILE A 54 -16.76 26.02 24.85
C ILE A 54 -16.51 26.98 23.68
N ALA A 55 -17.34 28.02 23.55
CA ALA A 55 -17.34 28.94 22.40
C ALA A 55 -16.67 30.29 22.70
N GLU A 56 -16.44 31.07 21.63
CA GLU A 56 -15.93 32.44 21.63
C GLU A 56 -17.00 33.46 22.08
N ASP A 57 -16.58 34.60 22.66
CA ASP A 57 -17.00 35.94 22.20
C ASP A 57 -16.15 37.08 22.84
N ASP A 58 -15.65 37.99 21.99
CA ASP A 58 -15.62 39.48 22.07
C ASP A 58 -15.73 40.24 23.43
N LYS A 59 -15.14 41.44 23.67
CA LYS A 59 -14.68 42.53 22.75
C LYS A 59 -13.89 43.71 23.39
N GLU A 60 -13.16 44.44 22.53
CA GLU A 60 -12.93 45.92 22.44
C GLU A 60 -12.32 46.83 23.57
N GLY A 61 -11.45 47.77 23.10
CA GLY A 61 -11.15 49.08 23.73
C GLY A 61 -9.82 49.18 24.53
N SER A 62 -9.00 50.24 24.45
CA SER A 62 -8.96 51.46 23.59
C SER A 62 -7.53 52.05 23.57
N GLU A 63 -7.21 52.92 22.61
CA GLU A 63 -5.93 53.65 22.48
C GLU A 63 -5.78 54.87 23.42
N SER A 64 -4.53 55.34 23.66
CA SER A 64 -4.05 56.73 23.35
C SER A 64 -3.15 57.45 24.40
N SER A 65 -2.15 58.18 23.86
CA SER A 65 -1.56 59.47 24.30
C SER A 65 -0.71 59.65 25.59
N GLU A 66 0.55 60.05 25.38
CA GLU A 66 1.39 60.98 26.19
C GLU A 66 0.80 62.44 26.17
N PRO A 67 1.11 63.39 27.11
CA PRO A 67 2.45 64.05 27.25
C PRO A 67 2.91 64.65 28.63
N ILE A 68 4.26 64.73 28.77
CA ILE A 68 5.17 65.81 29.26
C ILE A 68 4.70 66.87 30.32
N GLU A 69 5.52 67.12 31.38
CA GLU A 69 6.22 68.41 31.76
C GLU A 69 6.32 68.78 33.28
N ASP A 70 7.51 69.28 33.72
CA ASP A 70 7.88 70.16 34.90
C ASP A 70 7.44 69.86 36.38
N ASP A 71 8.04 70.38 37.48
CA ASP A 71 9.37 70.97 37.87
C ASP A 71 9.42 71.14 39.45
N GLN A 72 10.56 71.58 40.05
CA GLN A 72 10.75 72.18 41.42
C GLN A 72 10.89 71.22 42.63
N THR A 73 12.04 71.09 43.35
CA THR A 73 12.79 71.97 44.32
C THR A 73 12.13 72.12 45.73
N GLU A 74 12.80 72.28 46.89
CA GLU A 74 14.18 72.70 47.23
C GLU A 74 14.70 72.31 48.67
N THR A 75 16.01 72.04 48.82
CA THR A 75 16.94 72.32 49.98
C THR A 75 16.99 71.68 51.41
N LYS A 76 18.26 71.59 51.89
CA LYS A 76 18.84 71.73 53.27
C LYS A 76 18.66 70.53 54.25
N THR A 77 19.57 70.23 55.20
CA THR A 77 20.51 71.09 55.98
C THR A 77 21.84 70.39 56.37
N ALA A 78 22.90 71.15 56.72
CA ALA A 78 24.23 70.73 57.25
C ALA A 78 24.89 71.93 58.01
N PRO A 79 26.13 71.89 58.60
CA PRO A 79 27.08 70.79 58.90
C PRO A 79 27.07 70.44 60.42
N PRO A 80 28.09 70.57 61.35
CA PRO A 80 29.49 71.10 61.38
C PRO A 80 30.60 70.00 61.65
N PRO A 81 31.91 70.32 61.93
CA PRO A 81 33.03 69.39 61.67
C PRO A 81 34.03 69.08 62.82
N VAL A 82 35.00 68.18 62.54
CA VAL A 82 36.35 68.11 63.17
C VAL A 82 37.41 67.99 62.06
N PHE A 83 38.63 68.46 62.32
CA PHE A 83 39.73 68.67 61.35
C PHE A 83 40.85 67.63 61.53
N ASP A 84 41.57 67.29 60.46
CA ASP A 84 42.98 66.88 60.53
C ASP A 84 43.75 67.36 59.27
N GLN A 85 45.08 67.50 59.36
CA GLN A 85 45.92 68.26 58.43
C GLN A 85 47.01 67.40 57.79
N THR A 86 46.85 66.99 56.52
CA THR A 86 47.99 66.54 55.67
C THR A 86 47.60 66.46 54.18
N ALA A 87 47.43 67.61 53.50
CA ALA A 87 47.03 67.63 52.07
C ALA A 87 47.77 68.65 51.18
N GLU A 88 48.63 69.52 51.73
CA GLU A 88 49.20 70.67 50.99
C GLU A 88 50.67 70.50 50.54
N ARG A 89 51.20 69.28 50.43
CA ARG A 89 52.61 69.06 50.00
C ARG A 89 52.78 68.44 48.60
N ASP A 90 51.84 67.64 48.12
CA ASP A 90 52.04 66.86 46.88
C ASP A 90 51.45 67.53 45.62
N ALA A 91 50.72 68.64 45.78
CA ALA A 91 50.03 69.35 44.71
C ALA A 91 50.94 70.06 43.67
N GLN A 92 52.27 70.05 43.86
CA GLN A 92 53.22 70.72 42.96
C GLN A 92 54.01 69.78 42.03
N GLU A 93 54.15 68.48 42.32
CA GLU A 93 54.93 67.58 41.44
C GLU A 93 54.13 67.02 40.25
N GLY A 94 52.80 66.90 40.36
CA GLY A 94 51.97 66.39 39.27
C GLY A 94 51.97 67.24 37.98
N LYS A 95 52.28 68.54 38.08
CA LYS A 95 52.23 69.48 36.94
C LYS A 95 53.48 69.46 36.06
N THR A 96 54.60 68.94 36.53
CA THR A 96 55.87 68.93 35.75
C THR A 96 56.03 67.69 34.87
N PHE A 97 55.38 66.56 35.21
CA PHE A 97 55.44 65.33 34.40
C PHE A 97 54.68 65.42 33.08
N PHE A 98 53.38 65.77 33.10
CA PHE A 98 52.52 65.72 31.90
C PHE A 98 53.01 66.63 30.76
N GLY A 99 53.63 67.77 31.07
CA GLY A 99 54.19 68.67 30.07
C GLY A 99 55.33 68.05 29.24
N LYS A 100 56.15 67.18 29.84
CA LYS A 100 57.37 66.63 29.22
C LYS A 100 57.11 65.43 28.32
N TYR A 101 56.05 64.66 28.60
CA TYR A 101 55.75 63.38 27.90
C TYR A 101 54.49 63.42 27.02
N ARG A 102 53.82 64.57 26.87
CA ARG A 102 52.60 64.77 26.07
C ARG A 102 52.67 64.19 24.64
N LYS A 103 53.84 64.21 23.99
CA LYS A 103 54.03 63.66 22.62
C LYS A 103 54.04 62.12 22.55
N PHE A 104 54.26 61.43 23.67
CA PHE A 104 54.30 59.96 23.74
C PHE A 104 53.04 59.36 24.37
N ILE A 105 52.40 60.06 25.31
CA ILE A 105 51.20 59.57 26.02
C ILE A 105 49.96 59.55 25.11
N VAL A 106 49.76 60.59 24.29
CA VAL A 106 48.57 60.71 23.42
C VAL A 106 48.37 59.54 22.44
N PRO A 107 49.38 59.07 21.67
CA PRO A 107 49.19 57.92 20.78
C PRO A 107 48.91 56.60 21.53
N ILE A 108 49.47 56.41 22.73
CA ILE A 108 49.21 55.21 23.55
C ILE A 108 47.76 55.19 24.02
N ILE A 109 47.22 56.33 24.48
CA ILE A 109 45.81 56.45 24.87
C ILE A 109 44.89 56.26 23.65
N ALA A 110 45.25 56.80 22.48
CA ALA A 110 44.47 56.58 21.25
C ALA A 110 44.40 55.10 20.85
N VAL A 111 45.52 54.37 20.93
CA VAL A 111 45.55 52.91 20.67
C VAL A 111 44.73 52.13 21.71
N LEU A 112 44.80 52.50 23.00
CA LEU A 112 43.96 51.90 24.03
C LEU A 112 42.46 52.14 23.79
N ILE A 113 42.05 53.35 23.39
CA ILE A 113 40.66 53.66 23.05
C ILE A 113 40.22 52.85 21.82
N VAL A 114 41.04 52.74 20.78
CA VAL A 114 40.73 51.92 19.59
C VAL A 114 40.64 50.42 19.94
N LEU A 115 41.45 49.93 20.88
CA LEU A 115 41.37 48.55 21.37
C LEU A 115 40.12 48.32 22.24
N ILE A 116 39.75 49.25 23.11
CA ILE A 116 38.55 49.17 23.96
C ILE A 116 37.27 49.27 23.12
N VAL A 117 37.21 50.22 22.18
CA VAL A 117 36.10 50.34 21.23
C VAL A 117 36.05 49.12 20.31
N GLY A 118 37.18 48.64 19.80
CA GLY A 118 37.26 47.44 18.98
C GLY A 118 36.80 46.17 19.70
N ALA A 119 37.21 45.99 20.96
CA ALA A 119 36.78 44.87 21.81
C ALA A 119 35.30 44.98 22.21
N GLY A 120 34.82 46.19 22.53
CA GLY A 120 33.42 46.46 22.85
C GLY A 120 32.49 46.23 21.65
N VAL A 121 32.83 46.79 20.48
CA VAL A 121 32.12 46.56 19.21
C VAL A 121 32.13 45.09 18.83
N LYS A 122 33.27 44.40 18.96
CA LYS A 122 33.32 42.95 18.71
C LYS A 122 32.41 42.16 19.67
N SER A 123 32.45 42.47 20.96
CA SER A 123 31.60 41.81 21.97
C SER A 123 30.11 42.08 21.73
N PHE A 124 29.75 43.28 21.30
CA PHE A 124 28.39 43.67 20.93
C PHE A 124 27.89 42.95 19.67
N ILE A 125 28.76 42.78 18.66
CA ILE A 125 28.46 42.00 17.44
C ILE A 125 28.33 40.50 17.76
N ASP A 126 29.27 39.93 18.53
CA ASP A 126 29.24 38.51 18.92
C ASP A 126 28.04 38.15 19.82
N ALA A 127 27.42 39.14 20.49
CA ALA A 127 26.19 38.96 21.27
C ALA A 127 24.93 38.80 20.40
N GLN A 128 24.87 39.39 19.20
CA GLN A 128 23.64 39.47 18.39
C GLN A 128 23.09 38.09 17.99
N PRO A 129 21.77 37.91 17.89
CA PRO A 129 21.16 36.65 17.45
C PRO A 129 21.49 36.35 15.97
N VAL A 130 21.84 35.09 15.68
CA VAL A 130 22.22 34.64 14.33
C VAL A 130 20.98 34.28 13.50
N ARG A 131 20.96 34.63 12.21
CA ARG A 131 19.92 34.24 11.25
C ARG A 131 20.31 32.98 10.50
N LEU A 132 19.61 31.87 10.72
CA LEU A 132 19.83 30.61 9.99
C LEU A 132 19.36 30.72 8.53
N SER A 133 18.41 31.60 8.23
CA SER A 133 17.87 31.85 6.88
C SER A 133 18.91 32.38 5.86
N LYS A 134 20.11 32.75 6.33
CA LYS A 134 21.28 33.14 5.50
C LYS A 134 22.16 31.95 5.11
N GLU A 135 22.21 30.92 5.95
CA GLU A 135 23.02 29.70 5.73
C GLU A 135 22.22 28.62 4.99
N LEU A 136 20.89 28.74 4.99
CA LEU A 136 19.95 27.84 4.34
C LEU A 136 20.11 27.85 2.80
N LYS A 137 20.45 26.68 2.26
CA LYS A 137 20.40 26.33 0.84
C LYS A 137 19.23 25.38 0.61
N VAL A 138 18.44 25.66 -0.41
CA VAL A 138 17.19 24.93 -0.73
C VAL A 138 17.26 24.49 -2.19
N GLU A 139 16.94 23.23 -2.42
CA GLU A 139 16.87 22.58 -3.72
C GLU A 139 15.54 21.81 -3.78
N PHE A 140 14.85 21.87 -4.92
CA PHE A 140 13.58 21.15 -5.14
C PHE A 140 13.81 20.06 -6.17
N GLU A 141 13.36 18.84 -5.89
CA GLU A 141 13.57 17.68 -6.76
C GLU A 141 12.31 16.81 -6.88
N GLY A 142 12.29 15.93 -7.88
CA GLY A 142 11.14 15.10 -8.21
C GLY A 142 10.32 15.69 -9.37
N TYR A 143 9.02 15.40 -9.37
CA TYR A 143 8.08 15.74 -10.43
C TYR A 143 6.98 16.69 -9.93
N ASP A 144 6.34 17.43 -10.82
CA ASP A 144 5.36 18.47 -10.48
C ASP A 144 4.07 17.88 -9.86
N GLY A 145 3.93 17.96 -8.53
CA GLY A 145 2.89 17.29 -7.74
C GLY A 145 3.42 16.20 -6.81
N TYR A 146 4.63 15.70 -7.07
CA TYR A 146 5.36 14.70 -6.29
C TYR A 146 6.77 15.21 -5.95
N GLY A 147 6.95 16.53 -5.88
CA GLY A 147 8.23 17.16 -5.58
C GLY A 147 8.53 17.14 -4.09
N THR A 148 9.81 17.17 -3.73
CA THR A 148 10.28 17.27 -2.33
C THR A 148 11.28 18.42 -2.16
N VAL A 149 11.40 18.92 -0.92
CA VAL A 149 12.41 19.92 -0.55
C VAL A 149 13.64 19.25 0.05
N LYS A 150 14.80 19.44 -0.60
CA LYS A 150 16.11 19.17 -0.01
C LYS A 150 16.73 20.47 0.49
N TYR A 151 17.34 20.40 1.66
CA TYR A 151 18.06 21.52 2.23
C TYR A 151 19.23 21.05 3.09
N ASN A 152 20.17 21.95 3.36
CA ASN A 152 21.44 21.65 4.03
C ASN A 152 21.34 21.44 5.55
N LYS A 153 20.33 20.68 6.02
CA LYS A 153 20.01 20.46 7.45
C LYS A 153 21.23 20.22 8.33
N SER A 154 22.10 19.26 7.98
CA SER A 154 23.32 18.95 8.74
C SER A 154 24.28 20.14 8.91
N LYS A 155 24.31 21.11 7.98
CA LYS A 155 25.12 22.34 8.12
C LYS A 155 24.43 23.40 8.97
N LEU A 156 23.09 23.40 9.01
CA LEU A 156 22.33 24.21 9.95
C LEU A 156 22.50 23.67 11.37
N ASP A 157 22.45 22.35 11.57
CA ASP A 157 22.75 21.70 12.85
C ASP A 157 24.18 21.97 13.33
N GLU A 158 25.18 21.88 12.43
CA GLU A 158 26.57 22.26 12.72
C GLU A 158 26.67 23.75 13.11
N LYS A 159 25.95 24.64 12.42
CA LYS A 159 25.96 26.08 12.73
C LYS A 159 25.25 26.42 14.03
N ILE A 160 24.15 25.73 14.36
CA ILE A 160 23.46 25.86 15.64
C ILE A 160 24.42 25.45 16.76
N MET A 161 25.10 24.31 16.61
CA MET A 161 26.13 23.85 17.54
C MET A 161 27.27 24.87 17.68
N GLU A 162 27.86 25.35 16.58
CA GLU A 162 28.96 26.33 16.60
C GLU A 162 28.60 27.59 17.40
N VAL A 163 27.42 28.17 17.13
CA VAL A 163 26.97 29.41 17.75
C VAL A 163 26.61 29.18 19.22
N SER A 164 25.93 28.08 19.58
CA SER A 164 25.58 27.77 20.97
C SER A 164 26.81 27.54 21.85
N TYR A 165 27.79 26.75 21.40
CA TYR A 165 29.05 26.57 22.14
C TYR A 165 29.83 27.89 22.27
N LYS A 166 29.92 28.68 21.19
CA LYS A 166 30.56 30.01 21.21
C LYS A 166 29.89 30.95 22.22
N LYS A 167 28.54 31.03 22.24
CA LYS A 167 27.79 31.88 23.17
C LYS A 167 27.82 31.39 24.62
N ALA A 168 28.01 30.09 24.86
CA ALA A 168 28.31 29.54 26.18
C ALA A 168 29.78 29.75 26.64
N GLY A 169 30.63 30.38 25.82
CA GLY A 169 32.03 30.63 26.15
C GLY A 169 32.93 29.39 26.02
N LEU A 170 32.63 28.53 25.05
CA LEU A 170 33.45 27.39 24.59
C LEU A 170 33.75 27.52 23.09
N PRO A 171 34.98 27.90 22.68
CA PRO A 171 35.35 27.87 21.27
C PRO A 171 35.45 26.41 20.77
N LEU A 172 35.09 26.19 19.50
CA LEU A 172 34.87 24.84 18.94
C LEU A 172 36.11 23.91 18.97
N ASN A 173 37.31 24.50 19.01
CA ASN A 173 38.58 23.78 19.15
C ASN A 173 38.82 23.21 20.55
N GLN A 174 38.12 23.69 21.57
CA GLN A 174 38.11 23.09 22.90
C GLN A 174 37.01 22.03 23.02
N ALA A 175 35.82 22.30 22.46
CA ALA A 175 34.65 21.41 22.53
C ALA A 175 34.92 19.96 22.08
N LYS A 176 35.81 19.75 21.09
CA LYS A 176 36.17 18.40 20.59
C LYS A 176 37.03 17.55 21.56
N HIS A 177 37.45 18.09 22.70
CA HIS A 177 38.31 17.42 23.68
C HIS A 177 37.81 17.57 25.13
N LEU A 178 36.51 17.78 25.34
CA LEU A 178 35.94 17.94 26.68
C LEU A 178 35.65 16.58 27.36
N GLU A 179 36.53 16.19 28.27
CA GLU A 179 36.26 15.14 29.25
C GLU A 179 35.31 15.65 30.35
N SER A 180 34.36 14.80 30.76
CA SER A 180 33.25 15.13 31.68
C SER A 180 33.66 15.48 33.11
N GLY A 181 34.95 15.44 33.46
CA GLY A 181 35.49 15.86 34.76
C GLY A 181 35.95 17.32 34.83
N SER A 182 35.97 18.05 33.71
CA SER A 182 36.45 19.44 33.68
C SER A 182 35.38 20.46 34.10
N GLY A 183 35.79 21.60 34.67
CA GLY A 183 34.92 22.71 35.09
C GLY A 183 34.14 23.43 33.97
N ASN A 184 34.07 22.83 32.78
CA ASN A 184 33.29 23.31 31.64
C ASN A 184 31.86 22.78 31.62
N TYR A 185 31.48 21.82 32.47
CA TYR A 185 30.15 21.19 32.47
C TYR A 185 28.98 22.19 32.38
N LEU A 186 29.00 23.26 33.21
CA LEU A 186 28.00 24.33 33.20
C LEU A 186 27.90 25.06 31.84
N LYS A 187 28.98 25.14 31.08
CA LYS A 187 29.00 25.72 29.73
C LYS A 187 28.51 24.72 28.66
N ILE A 188 28.77 23.41 28.83
CA ILE A 188 28.18 22.38 27.96
C ILE A 188 26.66 22.44 28.10
N ALA A 189 26.15 22.35 29.33
CA ALA A 189 24.72 22.41 29.62
C ALA A 189 24.07 23.70 29.09
N ALA A 190 24.74 24.86 29.23
CA ALA A 190 24.26 26.11 28.63
C ALA A 190 24.23 26.08 27.09
N ALA A 191 25.21 25.46 26.43
CA ALA A 191 25.22 25.29 24.98
C ALA A 191 24.15 24.29 24.49
N GLU A 192 23.89 23.23 25.25
CA GLU A 192 22.83 22.25 24.98
C GLU A 192 21.44 22.87 25.12
N VAL A 193 21.19 23.66 26.17
CA VAL A 193 19.95 24.46 26.30
C VAL A 193 19.81 25.44 25.12
N MET A 194 20.86 26.19 24.77
CA MET A 194 20.82 27.10 23.61
C MET A 194 20.58 26.38 22.27
N ARG A 195 20.99 25.11 22.13
CA ARG A 195 20.73 24.27 20.96
C ARG A 195 19.28 23.74 20.96
N ASN A 196 18.80 23.24 22.10
CA ASN A 196 17.49 22.61 22.22
C ASN A 196 16.34 23.63 22.13
N ASN A 197 16.58 24.88 22.54
CA ASN A 197 15.68 26.02 22.37
C ASN A 197 15.52 26.48 20.90
N VAL A 198 16.03 25.74 19.91
CA VAL A 198 15.98 26.09 18.47
C VAL A 198 15.34 24.96 17.69
N SER A 199 14.13 25.21 17.19
CA SER A 199 13.46 24.34 16.21
C SER A 199 13.38 25.04 14.85
N TYR A 200 13.51 24.26 13.78
CA TYR A 200 13.44 24.79 12.43
C TYR A 200 13.00 23.73 11.42
N GLY A 201 12.36 24.16 10.33
CA GLY A 201 11.83 23.27 9.29
C GLY A 201 11.06 24.02 8.22
N PHE A 202 10.47 23.26 7.29
CA PHE A 202 9.47 23.75 6.34
C PHE A 202 8.08 23.32 6.79
N ASP A 203 7.07 24.11 6.42
CA ASP A 203 5.64 23.80 6.53
C ASP A 203 5.19 22.62 5.67
N LYS A 204 5.74 22.48 4.46
CA LYS A 204 5.46 21.39 3.51
C LYS A 204 6.76 20.87 2.90
N THR A 205 6.98 19.56 2.96
CA THR A 205 8.25 18.91 2.56
C THR A 205 8.18 18.04 1.31
N ASP A 206 6.98 17.63 0.92
CA ASP A 206 6.68 16.67 -0.14
C ASP A 206 5.38 17.08 -0.87
N HIS A 207 4.99 16.32 -1.90
CA HIS A 207 3.85 16.62 -2.79
C HIS A 207 3.86 18.07 -3.34
N LEU A 208 5.07 18.60 -3.57
CA LEU A 208 5.29 19.96 -4.03
C LEU A 208 5.00 20.10 -5.53
N LYS A 209 4.49 21.27 -5.93
CA LYS A 209 4.21 21.68 -7.32
C LYS A 209 5.05 22.88 -7.74
N ASN A 210 5.35 23.05 -9.03
CA ASN A 210 5.99 24.30 -9.48
C ASN A 210 5.03 25.48 -9.23
N GLY A 211 5.53 26.50 -8.53
CA GLY A 211 4.71 27.64 -8.09
C GLY A 211 4.15 27.53 -6.66
N ASP A 212 4.23 26.36 -6.00
CA ASP A 212 3.93 26.26 -4.56
C ASP A 212 4.79 27.26 -3.77
N LYS A 213 4.22 27.81 -2.69
CA LYS A 213 4.95 28.55 -1.66
C LYS A 213 5.18 27.62 -0.49
N VAL A 214 6.43 27.53 -0.02
CA VAL A 214 6.80 26.84 1.23
C VAL A 214 7.54 27.79 2.15
N VAL A 215 7.23 27.76 3.44
CA VAL A 215 7.77 28.66 4.45
C VAL A 215 8.76 27.92 5.33
N PHE A 216 10.04 28.30 5.21
CA PHE A 216 11.04 27.91 6.19
C PHE A 216 10.83 28.73 7.46
N THR A 217 10.69 28.06 8.60
CA THR A 217 10.46 28.68 9.92
C THR A 217 11.62 28.34 10.86
N VAL A 218 12.05 29.32 11.65
CA VAL A 218 12.98 29.19 12.77
C VAL A 218 12.30 29.73 14.02
N VAL A 219 12.13 28.89 15.03
CA VAL A 219 11.72 29.30 16.38
C VAL A 219 12.96 29.31 17.26
N CYS A 220 13.05 30.29 18.17
CA CYS A 220 14.11 30.35 19.17
C CYS A 220 13.53 30.85 20.49
N GLU A 221 13.62 30.04 21.54
CA GLU A 221 12.90 30.23 22.80
C GLU A 221 13.81 30.66 23.97
N GLY A 222 13.19 31.24 25.00
CA GLY A 222 13.87 31.79 26.18
C GLY A 222 14.50 33.17 25.98
N ASP A 223 14.92 33.78 27.09
CA ASP A 223 15.30 35.20 27.16
C ASP A 223 16.59 35.53 26.40
N LYS A 224 17.53 34.56 26.33
CA LYS A 224 18.85 34.72 25.72
C LYS A 224 18.88 34.10 24.33
N LYS A 225 18.06 34.62 23.42
CA LYS A 225 17.94 34.11 22.05
C LYS A 225 19.30 34.07 21.33
N ALA A 226 19.82 32.87 21.13
CA ALA A 226 21.05 32.66 20.37
C ALA A 226 20.86 32.95 18.87
N PHE A 227 19.63 32.75 18.37
CA PHE A 227 19.22 32.88 16.98
C PHE A 227 17.99 33.80 16.84
N VAL A 228 17.78 34.34 15.65
CA VAL A 228 16.58 35.13 15.33
C VAL A 228 15.43 34.17 15.08
N SER A 229 14.30 34.36 15.75
CA SER A 229 13.04 33.74 15.35
C SER A 229 12.59 34.39 14.03
N GLU A 230 12.58 33.65 12.93
CA GLU A 230 12.35 34.20 11.58
C GLU A 230 11.62 33.19 10.67
N THR A 231 10.81 33.72 9.76
CA THR A 231 10.20 32.97 8.66
C THR A 231 10.77 33.44 7.32
N LYS A 232 10.80 32.56 6.31
CA LYS A 232 11.25 32.87 4.95
C LYS A 232 10.52 32.00 3.93
N GLU A 233 9.73 32.64 3.09
CA GLU A 233 9.03 32.00 1.98
C GLU A 233 10.01 31.65 0.84
N TYR A 234 9.80 30.50 0.23
CA TYR A 234 10.44 30.04 -1.01
C TYR A 234 9.37 29.61 -2.01
N THR A 235 9.49 30.03 -3.27
CA THR A 235 8.66 29.50 -4.37
C THR A 235 9.33 28.25 -4.94
N VAL A 236 8.61 27.13 -4.96
CA VAL A 236 9.03 25.87 -5.57
C VAL A 236 9.18 26.05 -7.08
N LYS A 237 10.34 25.69 -7.62
CA LYS A 237 10.67 25.78 -9.06
C LYS A 237 11.68 24.70 -9.46
N GLY A 238 11.58 24.22 -10.69
CA GLY A 238 12.53 23.27 -11.27
C GLY A 238 12.16 21.80 -11.06
N LEU A 239 10.96 21.52 -10.54
CA LEU A 239 10.41 20.17 -10.57
C LEU A 239 10.14 19.77 -12.03
N LYS A 240 10.38 18.50 -12.36
CA LYS A 240 10.17 17.98 -13.72
C LYS A 240 8.68 17.85 -14.03
N GLU A 241 8.30 18.12 -15.27
CA GLU A 241 6.97 17.75 -15.76
C GLU A 241 6.85 16.21 -15.86
N PHE A 242 5.61 15.71 -15.76
CA PHE A 242 5.28 14.30 -15.90
C PHE A 242 5.29 13.86 -17.38
N GLN A 243 5.85 12.69 -17.67
CA GLN A 243 5.63 12.04 -18.96
C GLN A 243 4.18 11.54 -19.03
N GLN A 244 3.41 12.15 -19.92
CA GLN A 244 2.00 11.79 -20.15
C GLN A 244 1.90 10.55 -21.04
N ILE A 245 1.57 9.40 -20.45
CA ILE A 245 1.35 8.13 -21.14
C ILE A 245 -0.14 7.91 -21.43
N SER A 246 -0.44 7.17 -22.50
CA SER A 246 -1.81 6.76 -22.82
C SER A 246 -2.18 5.41 -22.19
N LEU A 247 -3.47 5.09 -22.15
CA LEU A 247 -3.94 3.73 -21.85
C LEU A 247 -3.40 2.68 -22.83
N GLU A 248 -3.11 3.06 -24.08
CA GLU A 248 -2.53 2.14 -25.08
C GLU A 248 -1.08 1.81 -24.72
N ASP A 249 -0.33 2.77 -24.19
CA ASP A 249 1.06 2.55 -23.77
C ASP A 249 1.14 1.72 -22.48
N LEU A 250 0.22 1.95 -21.54
CA LEU A 250 0.09 1.11 -20.35
C LEU A 250 -0.20 -0.36 -20.71
N GLN A 251 -1.06 -0.62 -21.70
CA GLN A 251 -1.34 -1.97 -22.20
C GLN A 251 -0.18 -2.59 -22.99
N LYS A 252 0.70 -1.80 -23.62
CA LYS A 252 1.92 -2.32 -24.26
C LYS A 252 2.97 -2.75 -23.23
N GLU A 253 3.06 -2.03 -22.12
CA GLU A 253 3.98 -2.35 -21.01
C GLU A 253 3.41 -3.49 -20.14
N TYR A 254 2.10 -3.52 -19.93
CA TYR A 254 1.36 -4.50 -19.12
C TYR A 254 0.13 -5.03 -19.88
N PRO A 255 0.29 -6.08 -20.71
CA PRO A 255 -0.77 -6.55 -21.59
C PRO A 255 -1.89 -7.31 -20.87
N ILE A 256 -3.13 -6.97 -21.23
CA ILE A 256 -4.34 -7.72 -20.89
C ILE A 256 -4.62 -8.68 -22.06
N GLN A 257 -4.75 -9.98 -21.76
CA GLN A 257 -4.93 -11.05 -22.74
C GLN A 257 -6.20 -11.85 -22.43
N PHE A 258 -6.78 -12.48 -23.45
CA PHE A 258 -7.94 -13.37 -23.31
C PHE A 258 -7.56 -14.78 -23.76
N ILE A 259 -7.90 -15.77 -22.95
CA ILE A 259 -7.49 -17.17 -23.14
C ILE A 259 -8.69 -18.12 -23.11
N GLY A 260 -8.55 -19.28 -23.75
CA GLY A 260 -9.62 -20.26 -23.91
C GLY A 260 -10.48 -20.01 -25.16
N TYR A 261 -11.76 -20.38 -25.07
CA TYR A 261 -12.68 -20.42 -26.22
C TYR A 261 -13.88 -19.50 -26.02
N ASN A 262 -14.55 -19.11 -27.10
CA ASN A 262 -15.66 -18.17 -27.09
C ASN A 262 -16.82 -18.71 -26.20
N LYS A 263 -17.32 -17.86 -25.27
CA LYS A 263 -18.28 -18.16 -24.19
C LYS A 263 -17.69 -18.98 -23.03
N PHE A 264 -16.41 -19.31 -23.08
CA PHE A 264 -15.65 -20.03 -22.05
C PHE A 264 -14.29 -19.37 -21.75
N GLY A 265 -14.15 -18.08 -22.11
CA GLY A 265 -12.89 -17.37 -21.99
C GLY A 265 -12.61 -16.89 -20.57
N SER A 266 -11.34 -16.76 -20.25
CA SER A 266 -10.82 -16.08 -19.06
C SER A 266 -9.92 -14.91 -19.46
N VAL A 267 -9.66 -14.01 -18.52
CA VAL A 267 -8.76 -12.86 -18.70
C VAL A 267 -7.44 -13.11 -17.96
N GLN A 268 -6.33 -12.82 -18.63
CA GLN A 268 -4.99 -12.91 -18.05
C GLN A 268 -4.35 -11.52 -18.05
N TYR A 269 -3.91 -11.07 -16.88
CA TYR A 269 -3.42 -9.71 -16.63
C TYR A 269 -2.41 -9.69 -15.49
N ASP A 270 -1.66 -8.59 -15.36
CA ASP A 270 -0.81 -8.34 -14.19
C ASP A 270 -1.64 -7.76 -13.05
N SER A 271 -1.84 -8.53 -11.98
CA SER A 271 -2.63 -8.14 -10.80
C SER A 271 -1.90 -7.18 -9.85
N THR A 272 -0.65 -6.80 -10.13
CA THR A 272 -0.01 -5.64 -9.49
C THR A 272 -0.45 -4.32 -10.14
N ILE A 273 -0.86 -4.36 -11.41
CA ILE A 273 -1.25 -3.18 -12.20
C ILE A 273 -2.77 -3.01 -12.28
N TYR A 274 -3.50 -4.10 -12.49
CA TYR A 274 -4.93 -4.08 -12.73
C TYR A 274 -5.73 -4.84 -11.66
N ASP A 275 -7.02 -4.52 -11.59
CA ASP A 275 -8.03 -5.23 -10.81
C ASP A 275 -9.23 -5.53 -11.71
N ILE A 276 -9.76 -6.75 -11.66
CA ILE A 276 -10.90 -7.19 -12.45
C ILE A 276 -11.89 -7.91 -11.54
N ASN A 277 -13.14 -7.46 -11.56
CA ASN A 277 -14.24 -8.10 -10.85
C ASN A 277 -14.35 -9.59 -11.26
N ALA A 278 -13.99 -10.49 -10.34
CA ALA A 278 -13.71 -11.92 -10.60
C ALA A 278 -14.89 -12.77 -11.12
N ASN A 279 -16.07 -12.19 -11.32
CA ASN A 279 -17.26 -12.87 -11.85
C ASN A 279 -17.24 -13.06 -13.39
N LEU A 280 -16.08 -12.90 -14.04
CA LEU A 280 -15.93 -12.95 -15.49
C LEU A 280 -15.20 -14.21 -16.00
N ASP A 281 -14.40 -14.87 -15.16
CA ASP A 281 -13.58 -16.00 -15.59
C ASP A 281 -14.38 -17.23 -16.01
N GLY A 282 -13.90 -17.93 -17.05
CA GLY A 282 -14.54 -19.10 -17.63
C GLY A 282 -15.86 -18.84 -18.37
N SER A 283 -16.21 -17.58 -18.65
CA SER A 283 -17.48 -17.20 -19.29
C SER A 283 -17.38 -16.11 -20.36
N LEU A 284 -16.20 -15.54 -20.60
CA LEU A 284 -16.02 -14.48 -21.58
C LEU A 284 -16.31 -14.95 -23.01
N ALA A 285 -16.96 -14.07 -23.78
CA ALA A 285 -17.23 -14.23 -25.20
C ALA A 285 -16.65 -13.06 -25.99
N ASN A 286 -16.28 -13.27 -27.26
CA ASN A 286 -15.85 -12.20 -28.17
C ASN A 286 -16.88 -11.06 -28.22
N ASP A 287 -16.40 -9.85 -28.53
CA ASP A 287 -17.12 -8.57 -28.51
C ASP A 287 -17.64 -8.10 -27.14
N THR A 288 -17.60 -8.92 -26.09
CA THR A 288 -17.92 -8.53 -24.71
C THR A 288 -17.01 -7.39 -24.26
N ALA A 289 -17.60 -6.36 -23.65
CA ALA A 289 -16.85 -5.27 -23.04
C ALA A 289 -16.54 -5.60 -21.57
N VAL A 290 -15.24 -5.72 -21.25
CA VAL A 290 -14.73 -5.94 -19.89
C VAL A 290 -14.26 -4.61 -19.33
N LYS A 291 -14.77 -4.25 -18.14
CA LYS A 291 -14.22 -3.15 -17.32
C LYS A 291 -13.06 -3.70 -16.48
N VAL A 292 -11.92 -3.02 -16.56
CA VAL A 292 -10.71 -3.33 -15.80
C VAL A 292 -10.33 -2.08 -15.01
N GLY A 293 -10.20 -2.20 -13.69
CA GLY A 293 -9.66 -1.15 -12.84
C GLY A 293 -8.14 -1.09 -12.95
N ILE A 294 -7.57 0.10 -12.80
CA ILE A 294 -6.14 0.32 -12.64
C ILE A 294 -5.88 0.57 -11.16
N ARG A 295 -4.97 -0.20 -10.57
CA ARG A 295 -4.70 -0.18 -9.14
C ARG A 295 -4.09 1.15 -8.69
N LYS A 296 -4.52 1.66 -7.52
CA LYS A 296 -4.04 2.93 -6.97
C LYS A 296 -2.53 2.91 -6.69
N ASP A 297 -2.01 1.79 -6.18
CA ASP A 297 -0.58 1.63 -5.92
C ASP A 297 0.25 1.56 -7.21
N ALA A 298 -0.29 0.99 -8.29
CA ALA A 298 0.33 1.06 -9.62
C ALA A 298 0.39 2.49 -10.16
N LEU A 299 -0.67 3.30 -9.97
CA LEU A 299 -0.67 4.72 -10.32
C LEU A 299 0.36 5.51 -9.49
N GLU A 300 0.51 5.20 -8.20
CA GLU A 300 1.54 5.80 -7.34
C GLU A 300 2.97 5.39 -7.75
N ASP A 301 3.19 4.15 -8.19
CA ASP A 301 4.51 3.69 -8.67
C ASP A 301 4.85 4.25 -10.06
N LEU A 302 3.87 4.43 -10.96
CA LEU A 302 4.03 5.22 -12.18
C LEU A 302 4.41 6.66 -11.86
N ALA A 303 3.76 7.28 -10.86
CA ALA A 303 4.06 8.63 -10.43
C ALA A 303 5.50 8.77 -9.87
N LYS A 304 5.98 7.78 -9.10
CA LYS A 304 7.38 7.71 -8.62
C LYS A 304 8.38 7.59 -9.77
N GLN A 305 8.02 6.92 -10.87
CA GLN A 305 8.84 6.85 -12.09
C GLN A 305 8.84 8.17 -12.90
N GLY A 306 7.83 9.04 -12.71
CA GLY A 306 7.62 10.23 -13.54
C GLY A 306 6.67 10.04 -14.72
N LYS A 307 5.93 8.92 -14.75
CA LYS A 307 4.83 8.67 -15.70
C LYS A 307 3.50 9.10 -15.09
N LYS A 308 2.57 9.60 -15.91
CA LYS A 308 1.17 9.88 -15.52
C LYS A 308 0.23 9.53 -16.67
N LEU A 309 -0.97 9.02 -16.38
CA LEU A 309 -2.02 8.84 -17.39
C LEU A 309 -2.63 10.19 -17.79
N GLN A 310 -2.81 10.39 -19.09
CA GLN A 310 -3.27 11.65 -19.71
C GLN A 310 -4.57 12.20 -19.12
N ASP A 311 -5.57 11.33 -18.88
CA ASP A 311 -6.93 11.72 -18.47
C ASP A 311 -7.23 11.48 -16.97
N ASP A 312 -6.21 11.22 -16.13
CA ASP A 312 -6.38 10.80 -14.72
C ASP A 312 -7.27 9.55 -14.50
N THR A 313 -7.49 8.75 -15.56
CA THR A 313 -8.38 7.58 -15.51
C THR A 313 -7.85 6.46 -14.61
N ASN A 314 -8.77 5.84 -13.88
CA ASN A 314 -8.56 4.66 -13.04
C ASN A 314 -9.27 3.40 -13.59
N GLU A 315 -9.89 3.47 -14.77
CA GLU A 315 -10.50 2.34 -15.46
C GLU A 315 -10.10 2.30 -16.94
N ILE A 316 -10.17 1.11 -17.52
CA ILE A 316 -10.18 0.87 -18.96
C ILE A 316 -11.30 -0.10 -19.35
N VAL A 317 -11.90 0.13 -20.52
CA VAL A 317 -12.86 -0.78 -21.15
C VAL A 317 -12.16 -1.52 -22.30
N VAL A 318 -11.90 -2.80 -22.12
CA VAL A 318 -11.28 -3.68 -23.13
C VAL A 318 -12.37 -4.52 -23.79
N ARG A 319 -12.30 -4.73 -25.10
CA ARG A 319 -13.17 -5.71 -25.78
C ARG A 319 -12.48 -7.06 -25.90
N VAL A 320 -13.18 -8.11 -25.48
CA VAL A 320 -12.76 -9.50 -25.68
C VAL A 320 -12.68 -9.76 -27.18
N SER A 321 -11.55 -10.29 -27.64
CA SER A 321 -11.32 -10.65 -29.04
C SER A 321 -10.24 -11.73 -29.11
N GLY A 322 -10.21 -12.47 -30.22
CA GLY A 322 -9.21 -13.52 -30.46
C GLY A 322 -9.51 -14.88 -29.83
N LEU A 323 -10.61 -15.05 -29.08
CA LEU A 323 -11.04 -16.37 -28.60
C LEU A 323 -11.55 -17.21 -29.79
N LYS A 324 -11.07 -18.44 -29.92
CA LYS A 324 -11.56 -19.43 -30.91
C LYS A 324 -12.96 -19.91 -30.57
N GLU A 325 -13.77 -20.33 -31.54
CA GLU A 325 -15.02 -21.01 -31.23
C GLU A 325 -14.74 -22.39 -30.61
N VAL A 326 -15.49 -22.78 -29.58
CA VAL A 326 -15.29 -24.09 -28.90
C VAL A 326 -15.46 -25.29 -29.85
N THR A 327 -16.12 -25.09 -31.00
CA THR A 327 -16.26 -26.08 -32.08
C THR A 327 -14.97 -26.34 -32.85
N GLU A 328 -13.93 -25.51 -32.70
CA GLU A 328 -12.61 -25.71 -33.32
C GLU A 328 -11.81 -26.81 -32.60
N ILE A 329 -12.15 -27.16 -31.35
CA ILE A 329 -11.51 -28.26 -30.61
C ILE A 329 -11.74 -29.58 -31.35
N SER A 330 -10.66 -30.18 -31.84
CA SER A 330 -10.71 -31.47 -32.52
C SER A 330 -10.96 -32.63 -31.54
N GLY A 331 -11.64 -33.70 -31.99
CA GLY A 331 -11.98 -34.86 -31.15
C GLY A 331 -13.27 -34.74 -30.35
N LEU A 332 -13.96 -33.59 -30.34
CA LEU A 332 -15.27 -33.44 -29.66
C LEU A 332 -16.32 -34.43 -30.18
N LYS A 333 -16.31 -34.76 -31.48
CA LYS A 333 -17.20 -35.78 -32.05
C LYS A 333 -16.99 -37.14 -31.38
N ASP A 334 -15.74 -37.53 -31.15
CA ASP A 334 -15.37 -38.82 -30.56
C ASP A 334 -15.88 -38.91 -29.10
N MET A 335 -15.92 -37.79 -28.37
CA MET A 335 -16.53 -37.70 -27.03
C MET A 335 -18.06 -37.90 -27.09
N PHE A 336 -18.76 -37.27 -28.03
CA PHE A 336 -20.22 -37.45 -28.18
C PHE A 336 -20.58 -38.86 -28.67
N ASP A 337 -19.78 -39.45 -29.57
CA ASP A 337 -19.93 -40.84 -30.01
C ASP A 337 -19.72 -41.83 -28.83
N ALA A 338 -18.70 -41.58 -27.98
CA ALA A 338 -18.44 -42.38 -26.79
C ALA A 338 -19.58 -42.28 -25.76
N ALA A 339 -20.08 -41.07 -25.49
CA ALA A 339 -21.23 -40.84 -24.62
C ALA A 339 -22.50 -41.54 -25.13
N ASN A 340 -22.75 -41.51 -26.45
CA ASN A 340 -23.86 -42.23 -27.08
C ASN A 340 -23.67 -43.76 -27.03
N THR A 341 -22.44 -44.26 -27.18
CA THR A 341 -22.11 -45.69 -27.03
C THR A 341 -22.37 -46.17 -25.60
N TYR A 342 -21.99 -45.37 -24.60
CA TYR A 342 -22.26 -45.67 -23.19
C TYR A 342 -23.75 -45.63 -22.85
N MET A 343 -24.50 -44.65 -23.40
CA MET A 343 -25.97 -44.63 -23.33
C MET A 343 -26.57 -45.95 -23.84
N GLN A 344 -26.20 -46.38 -25.06
CA GLN A 344 -26.72 -47.61 -25.66
C GLN A 344 -26.41 -48.86 -24.84
N ALA A 345 -25.24 -48.91 -24.20
CA ALA A 345 -24.88 -50.00 -23.29
C ALA A 345 -25.70 -50.01 -21.99
N LYS A 346 -26.11 -48.83 -21.48
CA LYS A 346 -26.92 -48.69 -20.26
C LYS A 346 -28.43 -48.83 -20.51
N THR A 347 -28.94 -48.50 -21.69
CA THR A 347 -30.36 -48.61 -22.07
C THR A 347 -30.62 -49.79 -23.01
N LYS A 348 -29.89 -50.89 -22.84
CA LYS A 348 -30.08 -52.11 -23.62
C LYS A 348 -31.36 -52.85 -23.16
N ASN A 349 -32.19 -53.26 -24.11
CA ASN A 349 -33.41 -54.04 -23.82
C ASN A 349 -33.09 -55.49 -23.41
N ASP A 350 -33.88 -56.01 -22.47
CA ASP A 350 -33.95 -57.41 -22.06
C ASP A 350 -35.42 -57.87 -21.93
N ASP A 351 -35.65 -59.10 -21.45
CA ASP A 351 -37.00 -59.68 -21.34
C ASP A 351 -37.91 -58.95 -20.34
N TYR A 352 -37.31 -58.38 -19.29
CA TYR A 352 -37.96 -57.71 -18.16
C TYR A 352 -37.99 -56.19 -18.31
N ARG A 353 -37.03 -55.58 -19.01
CA ARG A 353 -36.89 -54.13 -19.14
C ARG A 353 -36.67 -53.70 -20.57
N THR A 354 -37.49 -52.77 -21.04
CA THR A 354 -37.34 -52.14 -22.35
C THR A 354 -37.24 -50.62 -22.24
N TYR A 355 -36.48 -50.02 -23.14
CA TYR A 355 -36.23 -48.60 -23.22
C TYR A 355 -36.59 -48.07 -24.61
N GLN A 356 -37.16 -46.87 -24.65
CA GLN A 356 -37.18 -46.02 -25.84
C GLN A 356 -36.36 -44.76 -25.51
N VAL A 357 -35.38 -44.43 -26.35
CA VAL A 357 -34.45 -43.32 -26.10
C VAL A 357 -34.50 -42.34 -27.26
N GLU A 358 -34.68 -41.06 -26.93
CA GLU A 358 -34.86 -39.96 -27.88
C GLU A 358 -33.84 -38.84 -27.54
N LYS A 359 -32.79 -38.71 -28.38
CA LYS A 359 -31.79 -37.64 -28.23
C LYS A 359 -32.46 -36.28 -28.34
N GLN A 360 -32.16 -35.39 -27.39
CA GLN A 360 -32.73 -34.04 -27.32
C GLN A 360 -31.72 -33.01 -27.86
N LYS A 361 -30.60 -32.80 -27.15
CA LYS A 361 -29.56 -31.81 -27.50
C LYS A 361 -28.19 -32.21 -26.93
N ASP A 362 -27.15 -31.67 -27.55
CA ASP A 362 -25.77 -31.76 -27.07
C ASP A 362 -25.37 -30.49 -26.31
N TYR A 363 -24.48 -30.63 -25.32
CA TYR A 363 -23.97 -29.55 -24.49
C TYR A 363 -22.48 -29.72 -24.26
N ILE A 364 -21.78 -28.60 -24.13
CA ILE A 364 -20.33 -28.53 -23.93
C ILE A 364 -19.99 -27.56 -22.80
N LYS A 365 -18.94 -27.87 -22.05
CA LYS A 365 -18.28 -26.97 -21.10
C LYS A 365 -16.78 -27.06 -21.33
N PHE A 366 -16.14 -25.92 -21.58
CA PHE A 366 -14.68 -25.80 -21.51
C PHE A 366 -14.28 -25.12 -20.19
N SER A 367 -13.14 -25.52 -19.62
CA SER A 367 -12.56 -24.94 -18.40
C SER A 367 -11.07 -24.68 -18.67
N PRO A 368 -10.64 -23.42 -18.83
CA PRO A 368 -9.26 -23.09 -19.20
C PRO A 368 -8.26 -23.51 -18.12
N SER A 369 -7.04 -23.83 -18.54
CA SER A 369 -5.92 -24.11 -17.64
C SER A 369 -5.49 -22.86 -16.87
N GLY A 370 -5.14 -23.01 -15.59
CA GLY A 370 -4.50 -21.94 -14.82
C GLY A 370 -3.08 -21.63 -15.31
N SER A 371 -2.56 -20.44 -15.00
CA SER A 371 -1.30 -19.85 -15.48
C SER A 371 0.01 -20.55 -15.06
N ARG A 372 -0.07 -21.82 -14.62
CA ARG A 372 1.08 -22.70 -14.29
C ARG A 372 1.01 -24.05 -15.03
N SER A 373 0.18 -24.15 -16.08
CA SER A 373 0.02 -25.36 -16.88
C SER A 373 1.24 -25.70 -17.74
N GLU A 374 1.27 -26.94 -18.24
CA GLU A 374 2.29 -27.39 -19.18
C GLU A 374 2.14 -26.67 -20.53
N LYS A 375 3.23 -26.49 -21.27
CA LYS A 375 3.15 -25.88 -22.61
C LYS A 375 2.30 -26.77 -23.54
N GLY A 376 1.21 -26.20 -24.05
CA GLY A 376 0.23 -26.90 -24.89
C GLY A 376 -0.99 -27.44 -24.13
N ASP A 377 -0.99 -27.39 -22.79
CA ASP A 377 -2.17 -27.69 -21.98
C ASP A 377 -3.08 -26.47 -21.90
N GLU A 378 -4.20 -26.53 -22.63
CA GLU A 378 -5.19 -25.45 -22.68
C GLU A 378 -6.23 -25.54 -21.56
N GLY A 379 -6.33 -26.68 -20.88
CA GLY A 379 -7.34 -26.97 -19.86
C GLY A 379 -8.10 -28.25 -20.16
N SER A 380 -9.41 -28.24 -19.89
CA SER A 380 -10.26 -29.43 -20.06
C SER A 380 -11.64 -29.13 -20.63
N VAL A 381 -12.20 -30.11 -21.31
CA VAL A 381 -13.54 -30.05 -21.91
C VAL A 381 -14.42 -31.21 -21.43
N SER A 382 -15.69 -30.90 -21.21
CA SER A 382 -16.74 -31.86 -20.88
C SER A 382 -17.87 -31.76 -21.89
N ALA A 383 -18.33 -32.91 -22.40
CA ALA A 383 -19.42 -33.02 -23.36
C ALA A 383 -20.55 -33.85 -22.75
N ARG A 384 -21.81 -33.42 -22.90
CA ARG A 384 -23.00 -34.12 -22.39
C ARG A 384 -24.11 -34.11 -23.44
N THR A 385 -24.64 -35.27 -23.80
CA THR A 385 -25.86 -35.39 -24.61
C THR A 385 -27.06 -35.65 -23.70
N VAL A 386 -28.09 -34.82 -23.81
CA VAL A 386 -29.38 -35.01 -23.11
C VAL A 386 -30.28 -35.93 -23.92
N TYR A 387 -30.88 -36.90 -23.23
CA TYR A 387 -31.84 -37.85 -23.77
C TYR A 387 -33.13 -37.84 -22.94
N LYS A 388 -34.25 -38.04 -23.63
CA LYS A 388 -35.52 -38.45 -23.05
C LYS A 388 -35.57 -39.98 -23.12
N VAL A 389 -35.80 -40.63 -21.98
CA VAL A 389 -35.85 -42.09 -21.84
C VAL A 389 -37.23 -42.48 -21.34
N THR A 390 -37.90 -43.36 -22.05
CA THR A 390 -39.10 -44.06 -21.56
C THR A 390 -38.71 -45.49 -21.24
N GLU A 391 -38.69 -45.83 -19.95
CA GLU A 391 -38.39 -47.15 -19.43
C GLU A 391 -39.70 -47.88 -19.11
N THR A 392 -39.83 -49.13 -19.54
CA THR A 392 -40.94 -50.04 -19.22
C THR A 392 -40.40 -51.30 -18.55
N VAL A 393 -40.82 -51.55 -17.31
CA VAL A 393 -40.46 -52.72 -16.49
C VAL A 393 -41.64 -53.67 -16.40
N LYS A 394 -41.43 -54.94 -16.76
CA LYS A 394 -42.34 -56.05 -16.50
C LYS A 394 -41.91 -56.77 -15.22
N TYR A 395 -42.86 -57.08 -14.35
CA TYR A 395 -42.59 -57.86 -13.15
C TYR A 395 -43.06 -59.30 -13.36
N PHE A 396 -42.27 -60.28 -12.94
CA PHE A 396 -42.56 -61.71 -13.11
C PHE A 396 -43.91 -62.17 -12.51
N LEU A 397 -44.47 -61.39 -11.60
CA LEU A 397 -45.73 -61.66 -10.88
C LEU A 397 -46.83 -60.60 -11.13
N SER A 398 -46.73 -59.79 -12.20
CA SER A 398 -47.76 -58.78 -12.55
C SER A 398 -47.92 -58.61 -14.06
N ASP A 399 -49.14 -58.80 -14.55
CA ASP A 399 -49.53 -58.52 -15.94
C ASP A 399 -49.48 -57.02 -16.28
N ASN A 400 -49.44 -56.14 -15.27
CA ASN A 400 -49.31 -54.70 -15.44
C ASN A 400 -47.82 -54.30 -15.44
N PRO A 401 -47.25 -53.85 -16.58
CA PRO A 401 -45.92 -53.27 -16.61
C PRO A 401 -45.92 -51.84 -16.04
N SER A 402 -44.83 -51.44 -15.39
CA SER A 402 -44.60 -50.07 -14.95
C SER A 402 -43.82 -49.31 -16.03
N THR A 403 -44.40 -48.25 -16.58
CA THR A 403 -43.74 -47.35 -17.54
C THR A 403 -43.49 -45.99 -16.90
N LYS A 404 -42.25 -45.48 -16.99
CA LYS A 404 -41.92 -44.09 -16.65
C LYS A 404 -41.14 -43.41 -17.78
N THR A 405 -41.37 -42.12 -17.96
CA THR A 405 -40.55 -41.26 -18.82
C THR A 405 -39.78 -40.27 -17.96
N TYR A 406 -38.49 -40.13 -18.24
CA TYR A 406 -37.61 -39.18 -17.57
C TYR A 406 -36.58 -38.62 -18.56
N PHE A 407 -35.95 -37.51 -18.19
CA PHE A 407 -34.80 -36.95 -18.90
C PHE A 407 -33.54 -37.29 -18.12
N THR A 408 -32.43 -37.52 -18.83
CA THR A 408 -31.10 -37.67 -18.26
C THR A 408 -30.04 -37.23 -19.27
N TYR A 409 -28.77 -37.18 -18.87
CA TYR A 409 -27.65 -37.02 -19.78
C TYR A 409 -26.69 -38.20 -19.70
N PHE A 410 -25.97 -38.45 -20.79
CA PHE A 410 -24.73 -39.22 -20.80
C PHE A 410 -23.62 -38.36 -21.39
N GLY A 411 -22.41 -38.43 -20.86
CA GLY A 411 -21.33 -37.51 -21.26
C GLY A 411 -19.93 -38.04 -21.01
N CYS A 412 -18.94 -37.30 -21.47
CA CYS A 412 -17.52 -37.48 -21.15
C CYS A 412 -17.01 -36.23 -20.44
N GLU A 413 -16.43 -36.38 -19.25
CA GLU A 413 -16.09 -35.24 -18.39
C GLU A 413 -14.57 -35.04 -18.21
N ASN A 414 -14.15 -33.77 -18.16
CA ASN A 414 -12.78 -33.33 -17.88
C ASN A 414 -11.70 -33.94 -18.79
N MET A 415 -11.99 -34.11 -20.09
CA MET A 415 -10.97 -34.50 -21.08
C MET A 415 -9.96 -33.37 -21.25
N LYS A 416 -8.66 -33.64 -21.06
CA LYS A 416 -7.60 -32.63 -21.27
C LYS A 416 -7.58 -32.20 -22.74
N VAL A 417 -7.45 -30.90 -22.97
CA VAL A 417 -7.26 -30.31 -24.30
C VAL A 417 -5.79 -30.00 -24.47
N VAL A 418 -5.17 -30.60 -25.49
CA VAL A 418 -3.75 -30.40 -25.84
C VAL A 418 -3.64 -30.11 -27.32
N ASP A 419 -2.94 -29.04 -27.70
CA ASP A 419 -2.74 -28.62 -29.09
C ASP A 419 -4.06 -28.66 -29.90
N GLU A 420 -5.09 -27.99 -29.37
CA GLU A 420 -6.44 -27.85 -29.96
C GLU A 420 -7.17 -29.19 -30.17
N ARG A 421 -6.81 -30.21 -29.38
CA ARG A 421 -7.42 -31.55 -29.41
C ARG A 421 -7.86 -32.04 -28.04
N ALA A 422 -9.13 -32.45 -27.93
CA ALA A 422 -9.63 -33.19 -26.79
C ALA A 422 -9.05 -34.62 -26.77
N ILE A 423 -8.33 -34.97 -25.71
CA ILE A 423 -7.66 -36.28 -25.57
C ILE A 423 -8.57 -37.27 -24.84
N LEU A 424 -9.34 -38.04 -25.61
CA LEU A 424 -10.15 -39.15 -25.10
C LEU A 424 -9.25 -40.31 -24.63
N LYS A 425 -9.19 -40.55 -23.32
CA LYS A 425 -8.54 -41.73 -22.74
C LYS A 425 -9.43 -42.97 -22.95
N THR A 426 -8.87 -44.01 -23.55
CA THR A 426 -9.56 -45.26 -23.90
C THR A 426 -9.31 -46.39 -22.91
N ASP A 427 -8.38 -46.19 -21.98
CA ASP A 427 -7.95 -47.10 -20.93
C ASP A 427 -8.88 -47.02 -19.71
N SER A 428 -9.93 -47.85 -19.74
CA SER A 428 -10.87 -48.14 -18.64
C SER A 428 -11.79 -47.00 -18.17
N TYR A 429 -13.08 -47.06 -18.55
CA TYR A 429 -14.31 -46.65 -17.82
C TYR A 429 -14.40 -45.29 -17.05
N GLY A 430 -13.37 -44.44 -17.00
CA GLY A 430 -13.18 -43.47 -15.91
C GLY A 430 -13.96 -42.16 -15.99
N TYR A 431 -14.51 -41.81 -17.16
CA TYR A 431 -15.04 -40.46 -17.41
C TYR A 431 -16.40 -40.40 -18.09
N THR A 432 -17.04 -41.55 -18.35
CA THR A 432 -18.39 -41.59 -18.93
C THR A 432 -19.46 -41.40 -17.86
N SER A 433 -19.91 -40.16 -17.67
CA SER A 433 -20.92 -39.83 -16.65
C SER A 433 -22.34 -40.16 -17.13
N VAL A 434 -23.22 -40.40 -16.15
CA VAL A 434 -24.67 -40.42 -16.33
C VAL A 434 -25.29 -39.45 -15.32
N GLY A 435 -26.28 -38.67 -15.77
CA GLY A 435 -26.98 -37.73 -14.92
C GLY A 435 -28.00 -38.42 -14.00
N SER A 436 -28.61 -37.62 -13.12
CA SER A 436 -29.83 -37.99 -12.39
C SER A 436 -31.02 -38.21 -13.35
N GLN A 437 -32.22 -38.40 -12.79
CA GLN A 437 -33.46 -38.47 -13.56
C GLN A 437 -34.30 -37.22 -13.29
N TRP A 438 -34.47 -36.37 -14.32
CA TRP A 438 -35.30 -35.16 -14.24
C TRP A 438 -36.67 -35.39 -14.88
N ALA A 439 -37.72 -34.79 -14.32
CA ALA A 439 -39.09 -34.99 -14.81
C ALA A 439 -39.40 -34.27 -16.14
N ASN A 440 -38.62 -33.25 -16.51
CA ASN A 440 -38.81 -32.46 -17.72
C ASN A 440 -37.46 -31.95 -18.27
N LEU A 441 -37.46 -31.51 -19.53
CA LEU A 441 -36.28 -30.99 -20.24
C LEU A 441 -35.76 -29.66 -19.65
N GLU A 442 -36.66 -28.80 -19.17
CA GLU A 442 -36.31 -27.47 -18.65
C GLU A 442 -35.45 -27.56 -17.39
N SER A 443 -35.72 -28.54 -16.51
CA SER A 443 -34.99 -28.75 -15.25
C SER A 443 -33.53 -29.14 -15.51
N ILE A 444 -33.30 -30.10 -16.40
CA ILE A 444 -31.94 -30.54 -16.77
C ILE A 444 -31.20 -29.45 -17.57
N GLN A 445 -31.91 -28.64 -18.38
CA GLN A 445 -31.33 -27.48 -19.06
C GLN A 445 -30.92 -26.36 -18.08
N ALA A 446 -31.74 -26.07 -17.07
CA ALA A 446 -31.40 -25.11 -16.03
C ALA A 446 -30.18 -25.55 -15.23
N GLU A 447 -30.11 -26.83 -14.84
CA GLU A 447 -28.97 -27.40 -14.13
C GLU A 447 -27.67 -27.33 -14.97
N LEU A 448 -27.72 -27.77 -16.23
CA LEU A 448 -26.58 -27.70 -17.15
C LEU A 448 -26.08 -26.26 -17.32
N LYS A 449 -26.99 -25.30 -17.52
CA LYS A 449 -26.64 -23.87 -17.60
C LYS A 449 -26.00 -23.35 -16.32
N SER A 450 -26.56 -23.69 -15.15
CA SER A 450 -25.99 -23.31 -13.85
C SER A 450 -24.63 -23.96 -13.57
N SER A 451 -24.37 -25.13 -14.16
CA SER A 451 -23.10 -25.85 -14.10
C SER A 451 -22.04 -25.30 -15.07
N GLY A 452 -22.37 -24.30 -15.90
CA GLY A 452 -21.49 -23.70 -16.90
C GLY A 452 -21.40 -24.48 -18.22
N PHE A 453 -22.42 -25.26 -18.59
CA PHE A 453 -22.53 -25.84 -19.93
C PHE A 453 -23.32 -24.92 -20.86
N ALA A 454 -22.83 -24.76 -22.09
CA ALA A 454 -23.58 -24.16 -23.20
C ALA A 454 -24.13 -25.25 -24.13
N GLU A 455 -25.15 -24.91 -24.91
CA GLU A 455 -25.66 -25.76 -25.99
C GLU A 455 -24.60 -25.90 -27.10
N TYR A 456 -24.36 -27.13 -27.55
CA TYR A 456 -23.40 -27.43 -28.61
C TYR A 456 -24.13 -27.71 -29.93
N THR A 457 -23.70 -27.01 -30.97
CA THR A 457 -24.10 -27.27 -32.36
C THR A 457 -22.81 -27.47 -33.16
N ALA A 458 -22.65 -28.63 -33.78
CA ALA A 458 -21.54 -28.87 -34.68
C ALA A 458 -21.62 -27.93 -35.90
N GLN A 459 -20.48 -27.46 -36.39
CA GLN A 459 -20.40 -26.82 -37.71
C GLN A 459 -20.76 -27.84 -38.80
N GLN A 460 -21.41 -27.38 -39.88
CA GLN A 460 -21.87 -28.20 -41.01
C GLN A 460 -20.84 -28.29 -42.13
#